data_AF-A0A6N4WVU3-F1
#
_entry.id   AF-A0A6N4WVU3-F1
#
_cell.length_a   1.000
_cell.length_b   1.000
_cell.length_c   1.000
_cell.angle_alpha   90.00
_cell.angle_beta   90.00
_cell.angle_gamma   90.00
#
_symmetry.space_group_name_H-M   'P 1'
#
loop_
_entity.id
_entity.type
_entity.pdbx_description
1 polymer ?
#
loop_
_entity_poly.entity_id
_entity_poly.type
_entity_poly.pdbx_seq_one_letter_code
_entity_poly.pdbx_strand_id
1 'polypeptide(L)'
;MKQLHLLLMIACALTAGSLCTAQAEDSASATSVQLASDVWPPFTNHFGQPRIATELVHLALAKSGYKPTSEILNNWTVPADLKADKYDGCAAIWKSEEREDYLLFSKPYLESRIHLAGKKGNDVSITDLSQLKGKRLALVKDYAYGELVESLTGIEIIYGKDDVTNLKMLISDEADYTLVDDLLIQYALKEHAEKCEEFLDFGQQSLQTNPIHLAVRKNLPGAEDMIKKFDQTIRLMQADGTYNRVLRLNSIAIDIDGDGQKELVLADVNLGIEAPTGGYDVFADNTDAPKLPAKTRYSIRDTIYNGWDAVPDDYRGMDDVIPDTREEGFSIFGGDF
;
A
#
# COMPACT_ATOMS: atom_id res chain seq x y z
N MET A 1 -29.19 17.73 -88.56
CA MET A 1 -28.31 18.45 -89.52
C MET A 1 -27.38 19.38 -88.74
N LYS A 2 -26.10 19.41 -89.13
CA LYS A 2 -24.93 20.18 -88.62
C LYS A 2 -24.15 19.52 -87.47
N GLN A 3 -23.09 18.74 -87.78
CA GLN A 3 -21.64 19.11 -87.95
C GLN A 3 -20.95 19.22 -86.57
N LEU A 4 -20.08 18.33 -86.06
CA LEU A 4 -18.84 17.62 -86.49
C LEU A 4 -17.52 18.44 -86.35
N HIS A 5 -16.56 17.83 -85.63
CA HIS A 5 -15.13 18.17 -85.36
C HIS A 5 -14.86 19.12 -84.17
N LEU A 6 -13.87 18.92 -83.27
CA LEU A 6 -12.52 18.36 -83.42
C LEU A 6 -11.92 17.95 -82.04
N LEU A 7 -11.06 16.92 -82.06
CA LEU A 7 -10.15 16.43 -80.99
C LEU A 7 -9.30 17.52 -80.30
N LEU A 8 -9.03 17.38 -78.99
CA LEU A 8 -7.66 17.35 -78.45
C LEU A 8 -7.60 16.71 -77.05
N MET A 9 -6.70 15.74 -76.88
CA MET A 9 -6.33 15.10 -75.62
C MET A 9 -5.62 16.09 -74.68
N ILE A 10 -5.97 16.09 -73.38
CA ILE A 10 -5.03 16.32 -72.28
C ILE A 10 -5.39 15.37 -71.13
N ALA A 11 -4.45 14.49 -70.81
CA ALA A 11 -4.40 13.70 -69.59
C ALA A 11 -3.90 14.55 -68.43
N CYS A 12 -4.44 14.36 -67.21
CA CYS A 12 -3.67 14.08 -65.99
C CYS A 12 -4.48 14.26 -64.71
N ALA A 13 -4.29 13.27 -63.82
CA ALA A 13 -4.37 13.31 -62.37
C ALA A 13 -5.74 13.51 -61.69
N LEU A 14 -6.30 12.38 -61.25
CA LEU A 14 -7.17 12.31 -60.07
C LEU A 14 -6.44 12.93 -58.87
N THR A 15 -7.06 13.92 -58.24
CA THR A 15 -6.73 14.33 -56.87
C THR A 15 -7.88 13.92 -55.96
N ALA A 16 -7.77 12.72 -55.38
CA ALA A 16 -8.54 12.34 -54.20
C ALA A 16 -7.83 12.93 -52.97
N GLY A 17 -8.20 14.15 -52.60
CA GLY A 17 -7.80 14.74 -51.32
C GLY A 17 -8.63 14.14 -50.21
N SER A 18 -8.13 13.07 -49.58
CA SER A 18 -8.67 12.54 -48.33
C SER A 18 -8.57 13.62 -47.25
N LEU A 19 -9.71 13.98 -46.64
CA LEU A 19 -9.75 14.71 -45.39
C LEU A 19 -9.08 13.84 -44.31
N CYS A 20 -7.82 14.15 -44.01
CA CYS A 20 -7.16 13.67 -42.81
C CYS A 20 -7.62 14.57 -41.67
N THR A 21 -8.71 14.21 -40.99
CA THR A 21 -9.03 14.78 -39.69
C THR A 21 -8.02 14.21 -38.69
N ALA A 22 -6.88 14.88 -38.55
CA ALA A 22 -6.00 14.65 -37.43
C ALA A 22 -6.74 15.08 -36.16
N GLN A 23 -7.28 14.10 -35.42
CA GLN A 23 -7.59 14.31 -34.01
C GLN A 23 -6.25 14.56 -33.33
N ALA A 24 -5.98 15.82 -33.00
CA ALA A 24 -5.00 16.14 -31.99
C ALA A 24 -5.51 15.56 -30.68
N GLU A 25 -4.99 14.41 -30.28
CA GLU A 25 -5.03 14.00 -28.89
C GLU A 25 -4.27 15.06 -28.11
N ASP A 26 -5.02 15.90 -27.39
CA ASP A 26 -4.47 16.85 -26.44
C ASP A 26 -3.79 16.02 -25.33
N SER A 27 -2.50 15.76 -25.51
CA SER A 27 -1.68 15.14 -24.47
C SER A 27 -1.51 16.18 -23.37
N ALA A 28 -2.53 16.33 -22.52
CA ALA A 28 -2.45 17.13 -21.31
C ALA A 28 -1.19 16.71 -20.57
N SER A 29 -0.20 17.60 -20.50
CA SER A 29 1.07 17.31 -19.84
C SER A 29 0.78 17.05 -18.37
N ALA A 30 0.85 15.78 -17.94
CA ALA A 30 0.61 15.38 -16.56
C ALA A 30 1.41 16.24 -15.58
N THR A 31 0.72 16.71 -14.53
CA THR A 31 1.28 17.64 -13.54
C THR A 31 2.24 16.91 -12.60
N SER A 32 3.47 17.43 -12.46
CA SER A 32 4.44 16.88 -11.52
C SER A 32 4.04 17.12 -10.06
N VAL A 33 4.30 16.15 -9.19
CA VAL A 33 4.03 16.24 -7.75
C VAL A 33 5.27 15.74 -6.99
N GLN A 34 5.89 16.62 -6.21
CA GLN A 34 7.09 16.28 -5.43
C GLN A 34 6.71 15.95 -4.00
N LEU A 35 6.88 14.69 -3.61
CA LEU A 35 6.61 14.21 -2.26
C LEU A 35 7.91 14.09 -1.47
N ALA A 36 7.84 14.26 -0.15
CA ALA A 36 8.92 13.92 0.76
C ALA A 36 8.42 13.01 1.89
N SER A 37 9.25 12.05 2.29
CA SER A 37 9.00 11.15 3.40
C SER A 37 10.29 10.87 4.16
N ASP A 38 10.19 10.30 5.34
CA ASP A 38 11.28 9.70 6.09
C ASP A 38 11.45 8.22 5.74
N VAL A 39 12.47 7.59 6.33
CA VAL A 39 12.66 6.14 6.29
C VAL A 39 11.72 5.53 7.33
N TRP A 40 10.64 4.92 6.85
CA TRP A 40 9.64 4.24 7.67
C TRP A 40 9.24 2.90 7.01
N PRO A 41 10.07 1.85 7.13
CA PRO A 41 9.76 0.54 6.56
C PRO A 41 8.53 -0.10 7.23
N PRO A 42 7.72 -0.89 6.50
CA PRO A 42 7.82 -1.17 5.07
C PRO A 42 7.11 -0.11 4.19
N PHE A 43 6.67 1.02 4.77
CA PHE A 43 5.81 2.02 4.14
C PHE A 43 6.56 3.00 3.23
N THR A 44 7.62 3.65 3.71
CA THR A 44 8.43 4.61 2.95
C THR A 44 9.91 4.31 3.12
N ASN A 45 10.67 4.35 2.01
CA ASN A 45 12.11 4.11 2.01
C ASN A 45 12.71 4.56 0.67
N HIS A 46 14.04 4.49 0.54
CA HIS A 46 14.74 4.74 -0.71
C HIS A 46 14.34 3.73 -1.79
N PHE A 47 14.51 4.10 -3.06
CA PHE A 47 14.33 3.17 -4.17
C PHE A 47 15.22 1.93 -3.98
N GLY A 48 14.68 0.74 -4.26
CA GLY A 48 15.34 -0.53 -4.01
C GLY A 48 15.24 -1.04 -2.56
N GLN A 49 14.48 -0.37 -1.69
CA GLN A 49 14.12 -0.84 -0.33
C GLN A 49 12.58 -0.94 -0.19
N PRO A 50 12.03 -1.61 0.85
CA PRO A 50 10.59 -1.77 0.99
C PRO A 50 9.91 -0.42 1.22
N ARG A 51 8.99 -0.03 0.33
CA ARG A 51 8.33 1.30 0.32
C ARG A 51 6.87 1.25 -0.16
N ILE A 52 6.09 0.31 0.36
CA ILE A 52 4.75 -0.04 -0.13
C ILE A 52 3.78 1.15 -0.14
N ALA A 53 3.81 1.99 0.88
CA ALA A 53 2.96 3.17 0.95
C ALA A 53 3.35 4.19 -0.14
N THR A 54 4.65 4.38 -0.40
CA THR A 54 5.14 5.21 -1.51
C THR A 54 4.72 4.65 -2.86
N GLU A 55 4.86 3.35 -3.10
CA GLU A 55 4.46 2.73 -4.39
C GLU A 55 2.97 2.84 -4.65
N LEU A 56 2.16 2.63 -3.61
CA LEU A 56 0.71 2.73 -3.71
C LEU A 56 0.28 4.15 -4.04
N VAL A 57 0.88 5.14 -3.38
CA VAL A 57 0.66 6.55 -3.67
C VAL A 57 1.11 6.93 -5.07
N HIS A 58 2.28 6.47 -5.49
CA HIS A 58 2.81 6.75 -6.82
C HIS A 58 1.91 6.20 -7.91
N LEU A 59 1.46 4.95 -7.77
CA LEU A 59 0.57 4.32 -8.75
C LEU A 59 -0.80 5.02 -8.82
N ALA A 60 -1.38 5.36 -7.67
CA ALA A 60 -2.67 6.05 -7.62
C ALA A 60 -2.60 7.47 -8.22
N LEU A 61 -1.55 8.23 -7.91
CA LEU A 61 -1.32 9.55 -8.50
C LEU A 61 -1.05 9.47 -10.01
N ALA A 62 -0.27 8.49 -10.46
CA ALA A 62 -0.01 8.25 -11.89
C ALA A 62 -1.30 7.95 -12.66
N LYS A 63 -2.13 7.03 -12.15
CA LYS A 63 -3.47 6.71 -12.69
C LYS A 63 -4.42 7.90 -12.66
N SER A 64 -4.22 8.84 -11.73
CA SER A 64 -4.99 10.10 -11.61
C SER A 64 -4.51 11.23 -12.54
N GLY A 65 -3.49 11.00 -13.37
CA GLY A 65 -2.96 11.98 -14.32
C GLY A 65 -1.84 12.87 -13.77
N TYR A 66 -1.20 12.49 -12.66
CA TYR A 66 -0.06 13.18 -12.06
C TYR A 66 1.26 12.44 -12.32
N LYS A 67 2.39 13.12 -12.13
CA LYS A 67 3.74 12.54 -12.19
C LYS A 67 4.41 12.66 -10.82
N PRO A 68 4.21 11.68 -9.92
CA PRO A 68 4.77 11.73 -8.59
C PRO A 68 6.27 11.41 -8.59
N THR A 69 7.02 12.11 -7.75
CA THR A 69 8.39 11.76 -7.35
C THR A 69 8.46 11.80 -5.83
N SER A 70 9.34 11.00 -5.23
CA SER A 70 9.55 11.02 -3.77
C SER A 70 11.02 11.20 -3.43
N GLU A 71 11.29 12.11 -2.49
CA GLU A 71 12.57 12.22 -1.81
C GLU A 71 12.46 11.63 -0.39
N ILE A 72 13.50 10.92 0.02
CA ILE A 72 13.60 10.37 1.38
C ILE A 72 14.59 11.22 2.15
N LEU A 73 14.11 11.83 3.23
CA LEU A 73 14.88 12.75 4.07
C LEU A 73 15.47 11.99 5.25
N ASN A 74 16.78 12.16 5.48
CA ASN A 74 17.50 11.48 6.56
C ASN A 74 17.17 11.99 7.97
N ASN A 75 16.50 13.15 8.06
CA ASN A 75 16.02 13.74 9.29
C ASN A 75 14.53 14.05 9.11
N TRP A 76 13.77 14.06 10.21
CA TRP A 76 12.34 14.44 10.18
C TRP A 76 12.15 15.95 9.98
N THR A 77 12.51 16.46 8.81
CA THR A 77 12.27 17.85 8.39
C THR A 77 10.99 17.98 7.55
N VAL A 78 10.33 16.87 7.21
CA VAL A 78 9.14 16.82 6.35
C VAL A 78 8.08 17.86 6.78
N PRO A 79 7.67 18.00 8.05
CA PRO A 79 6.69 19.03 8.42
C PRO A 79 7.16 20.45 8.15
N ALA A 80 8.43 20.76 8.42
CA ALA A 80 9.01 22.08 8.21
C ALA A 80 9.17 22.39 6.71
N ASP A 81 9.59 21.40 5.92
CA ASP A 81 9.79 21.54 4.48
C ASP A 81 8.46 21.68 3.73
N LEU A 82 7.39 21.03 4.22
CA LEU A 82 6.02 21.25 3.74
C LEU A 82 5.48 22.65 4.12
N LYS A 83 5.75 23.15 5.34
CA LYS A 83 5.37 24.54 5.70
C LYS A 83 6.14 25.58 4.86
N ALA A 84 7.34 25.24 4.39
CA ALA A 84 8.21 26.10 3.59
C ALA A 84 8.03 25.92 2.06
N ASP A 85 6.98 25.22 1.62
CA ASP A 85 6.67 24.97 0.21
C ASP A 85 7.78 24.28 -0.60
N LYS A 86 8.70 23.54 0.05
CA LYS A 86 9.79 22.84 -0.65
C LYS A 86 9.34 21.58 -1.37
N TYR A 87 8.32 20.91 -0.82
CA TYR A 87 7.67 19.73 -1.38
C TYR A 87 6.16 19.95 -1.44
N ASP A 88 5.49 19.26 -2.33
CA ASP A 88 4.04 19.37 -2.52
C ASP A 88 3.25 18.54 -1.50
N GLY A 89 3.84 17.46 -0.97
CA GLY A 89 3.17 16.57 -0.04
C GLY A 89 4.05 15.51 0.60
N CYS A 90 3.42 14.61 1.34
CA CYS A 90 4.02 13.44 1.97
C CYS A 90 3.18 12.21 1.63
N ALA A 91 3.84 11.14 1.16
CA ALA A 91 3.15 9.93 0.72
C ALA A 91 2.44 9.23 1.88
N ALA A 92 3.11 9.08 3.02
CA ALA A 92 2.59 8.40 4.20
C ALA A 92 2.80 9.27 5.43
N ILE A 93 1.70 9.73 6.04
CA ILE A 93 1.77 10.56 7.24
C ILE A 93 0.52 10.36 8.11
N TRP A 94 0.70 10.41 9.42
CA TRP A 94 -0.42 10.45 10.36
C TRP A 94 -1.07 11.83 10.40
N LYS A 95 -2.39 11.83 10.50
CA LYS A 95 -3.18 13.04 10.62
C LYS A 95 -3.09 13.59 12.05
N SER A 96 -2.94 14.90 12.20
CA SER A 96 -3.04 15.61 13.48
C SER A 96 -3.67 16.99 13.29
N GLU A 97 -4.27 17.55 14.34
CA GLU A 97 -4.88 18.89 14.29
C GLU A 97 -3.88 19.95 13.81
N GLU A 98 -2.63 19.92 14.32
CA GLU A 98 -1.58 20.85 13.90
C GLU A 98 -1.28 20.73 12.39
N ARG A 99 -1.24 19.51 11.85
CA ARG A 99 -0.94 19.28 10.44
C ARG A 99 -2.10 19.70 9.55
N GLU A 100 -3.34 19.56 10.03
CA GLU A 100 -4.53 20.02 9.31
C GLU A 100 -4.53 21.52 9.06
N ASP A 101 -3.81 22.33 9.84
CA ASP A 101 -3.76 23.78 9.59
C ASP A 101 -3.15 24.12 8.22
N TYR A 102 -2.21 23.31 7.73
CA TYR A 102 -1.46 23.59 6.49
C TYR A 102 -1.47 22.45 5.46
N LEU A 103 -1.94 21.26 5.81
CA LEU A 103 -2.07 20.11 4.91
C LEU A 103 -3.54 19.75 4.65
N LEU A 104 -3.79 19.31 3.41
CA LEU A 104 -5.00 18.63 3.01
C LEU A 104 -4.70 17.12 2.95
N PHE A 105 -5.55 16.33 3.59
CA PHE A 105 -5.37 14.89 3.72
C PHE A 105 -6.34 14.12 2.82
N SER A 106 -5.87 13.01 2.26
CA SER A 106 -6.71 11.98 1.68
C SER A 106 -7.55 11.28 2.74
N LYS A 107 -8.50 10.46 2.30
CA LYS A 107 -8.98 9.36 3.15
C LYS A 107 -7.79 8.46 3.53
N PRO A 108 -7.84 7.76 4.68
CA PRO A 108 -6.80 6.80 4.98
C PRO A 108 -6.81 5.75 3.87
N TYR A 109 -5.63 5.43 3.36
CA TYR A 109 -5.48 4.46 2.27
C TYR A 109 -4.74 3.21 2.73
N LEU A 110 -4.10 3.27 3.91
CA LEU A 110 -3.48 2.20 4.64
C LEU A 110 -3.67 2.45 6.14
N GLU A 111 -3.34 1.44 6.95
CA GLU A 111 -3.31 1.52 8.40
C GLU A 111 -2.04 0.85 8.90
N SER A 112 -1.33 1.49 9.82
CA SER A 112 -0.24 0.87 10.58
C SER A 112 -0.83 0.29 11.87
N ARG A 113 -0.60 -1.01 12.08
CA ARG A 113 -1.10 -1.75 13.25
C ARG A 113 0.09 -2.36 13.95
N ILE A 114 0.40 -1.87 15.14
CA ILE A 114 1.54 -2.33 15.92
C ILE A 114 1.09 -3.48 16.82
N HIS A 115 1.74 -4.63 16.67
CA HIS A 115 1.50 -5.83 17.46
C HIS A 115 2.72 -6.14 18.34
N LEU A 116 2.47 -6.82 19.46
CA LEU A 116 3.52 -7.44 20.25
C LEU A 116 3.98 -8.73 19.56
N ALA A 117 5.28 -8.90 19.38
CA ALA A 117 5.88 -10.18 18.99
C ALA A 117 6.81 -10.66 20.08
N GLY A 118 6.89 -11.98 20.26
CA GLY A 118 7.76 -12.61 21.23
C GLY A 118 8.39 -13.87 20.66
N LYS A 119 9.41 -14.39 21.36
CA LYS A 119 9.92 -15.73 21.08
C LYS A 119 8.82 -16.77 21.31
N LYS A 120 8.91 -17.89 20.58
CA LYS A 120 7.98 -19.01 20.73
C LYS A 120 7.77 -19.40 22.19
N GLY A 121 6.51 -19.46 22.61
CA GLY A 121 6.09 -19.78 23.97
C GLY A 121 5.99 -18.57 24.92
N ASN A 122 6.39 -17.37 24.50
CA ASN A 122 6.15 -16.15 25.27
C ASN A 122 4.67 -15.75 25.20
N ASP A 123 4.18 -15.09 26.25
CA ASP A 123 2.81 -14.56 26.27
C ASP A 123 2.73 -13.28 25.45
N VAL A 124 2.19 -13.41 24.23
CA VAL A 124 1.96 -12.29 23.32
C VAL A 124 0.52 -11.77 23.36
N SER A 125 -0.29 -12.21 24.32
CA SER A 125 -1.63 -11.65 24.57
C SER A 125 -1.59 -10.35 25.38
N ILE A 126 -0.41 -9.92 25.81
CA ILE A 126 -0.18 -8.73 26.61
C ILE A 126 -0.50 -7.47 25.78
N THR A 127 -1.52 -6.74 26.20
CA THR A 127 -1.93 -5.46 25.59
C THR A 127 -1.46 -4.24 26.36
N ASP A 128 -1.01 -4.42 27.60
CA ASP A 128 -0.43 -3.38 28.44
C ASP A 128 1.07 -3.66 28.61
N LEU A 129 1.89 -2.91 27.89
CA LEU A 129 3.34 -3.10 27.87
C LEU A 129 4.01 -2.91 29.24
N SER A 130 3.34 -2.27 30.22
CA SER A 130 3.88 -2.16 31.58
C SER A 130 4.05 -3.53 32.27
N GLN A 131 3.33 -4.55 31.80
CA GLN A 131 3.45 -5.94 32.28
C GLN A 131 4.77 -6.59 31.87
N LEU A 132 5.50 -6.01 30.91
CA LEU A 132 6.83 -6.47 30.47
C LEU A 132 7.95 -6.03 31.42
N LYS A 133 7.63 -5.58 32.64
CA LYS A 133 8.64 -5.17 33.62
C LYS A 133 9.66 -6.29 33.89
N GLY A 134 10.95 -5.94 33.81
CA GLY A 134 12.06 -6.87 33.92
C GLY A 134 12.34 -7.70 32.66
N LYS A 135 11.66 -7.41 31.55
CA LYS A 135 11.91 -7.99 30.23
C LYS A 135 12.72 -7.04 29.35
N ARG A 136 13.26 -7.60 28.28
CA ARG A 136 13.93 -6.88 27.19
C ARG A 136 12.98 -6.68 26.03
N LEU A 137 12.72 -5.41 25.70
CA LEU A 137 11.89 -5.01 24.57
C LEU A 137 12.80 -4.43 23.47
N ALA A 138 12.90 -5.13 22.35
CA ALA A 138 13.55 -4.62 21.16
C ALA A 138 12.64 -3.61 20.46
N LEU A 139 13.19 -2.44 20.12
CA LEU A 139 12.50 -1.38 19.39
C LEU A 139 13.35 -0.95 18.19
N VAL A 140 12.71 -0.58 17.09
CA VAL A 140 13.43 0.03 15.97
C VAL A 140 13.91 1.41 16.42
N LYS A 141 15.21 1.65 16.24
CA LYS A 141 15.82 2.93 16.62
C LYS A 141 15.15 4.09 15.86
N ASP A 142 14.90 5.18 16.57
CA ASP A 142 14.36 6.44 16.03
C ASP A 142 12.92 6.33 15.46
N TYR A 143 12.24 5.19 15.65
CA TYR A 143 10.84 5.00 15.27
C TYR A 143 9.88 5.68 16.27
N ALA A 144 8.84 6.31 15.74
CA ALA A 144 7.89 7.11 16.53
C ALA A 144 6.79 6.27 17.20
N TYR A 145 7.15 5.44 18.19
CA TYR A 145 6.17 4.67 18.97
C TYR A 145 5.31 5.53 19.92
N GLY A 146 5.75 6.75 20.25
CA GLY A 146 5.00 7.72 21.06
C GLY A 146 4.66 7.22 22.47
N GLU A 147 3.47 7.56 22.96
CA GLU A 147 3.01 7.26 24.34
C GLU A 147 3.06 5.75 24.68
N LEU A 148 3.00 4.88 23.68
CA LEU A 148 3.08 3.42 23.83
C LEU A 148 4.36 2.99 24.57
N VAL A 149 5.47 3.70 24.33
CA VAL A 149 6.78 3.37 24.93
C VAL A 149 7.33 4.46 25.84
N GLU A 150 6.98 5.74 25.62
CA GLU A 150 7.50 6.87 26.39
C GLU A 150 7.16 6.80 27.90
N SER A 151 6.05 6.14 28.24
CA SER A 151 5.56 6.01 29.61
C SER A 151 6.10 4.77 30.35
N LEU A 152 6.86 3.90 29.66
CA LEU A 152 7.30 2.63 30.21
C LEU A 152 8.46 2.77 31.20
N THR A 153 8.40 2.04 32.31
CA THR A 153 9.46 2.03 33.32
C THR A 153 9.80 0.61 33.75
N GLY A 154 11.09 0.36 34.00
CA GLY A 154 11.56 -0.95 34.45
C GLY A 154 11.58 -2.04 33.37
N ILE A 155 11.56 -1.65 32.10
CA ILE A 155 11.76 -2.51 30.93
C ILE A 155 13.12 -2.15 30.34
N GLU A 156 13.92 -3.15 29.97
CA GLU A 156 15.18 -2.93 29.27
C GLU A 156 14.90 -2.73 27.79
N ILE A 157 15.11 -1.51 27.29
CA ILE A 157 14.93 -1.21 25.86
C ILE A 157 16.23 -1.49 25.12
N ILE A 158 16.16 -2.33 24.10
CA ILE A 158 17.28 -2.63 23.19
C ILE A 158 16.91 -2.11 21.81
N TYR A 159 17.81 -1.39 21.15
CA TYR A 159 17.53 -0.82 19.84
C TYR A 159 18.15 -1.64 18.72
N GLY A 160 17.32 -2.17 17.83
CA GLY A 160 17.77 -2.72 16.55
C GLY A 160 17.61 -1.70 15.42
N LYS A 161 18.25 -2.00 14.28
CA LYS A 161 18.26 -1.09 13.11
C LYS A 161 16.96 -1.13 12.29
N ASP A 162 16.24 -2.23 12.34
CA ASP A 162 15.00 -2.49 11.59
C ASP A 162 14.24 -3.66 12.26
N ASP A 163 12.98 -3.86 11.88
CA ASP A 163 12.14 -4.92 12.44
C ASP A 163 12.73 -6.32 12.22
N VAL A 164 13.39 -6.55 11.07
CA VAL A 164 14.05 -7.83 10.76
C VAL A 164 15.13 -8.13 11.80
N THR A 165 15.93 -7.14 12.15
CA THR A 165 16.96 -7.26 13.20
C THR A 165 16.31 -7.55 14.55
N ASN A 166 15.22 -6.86 14.89
CA ASN A 166 14.53 -7.10 16.16
C ASN A 166 13.92 -8.51 16.24
N LEU A 167 13.33 -9.02 15.15
CA LEU A 167 12.83 -10.39 15.09
C LEU A 167 13.98 -11.40 15.28
N LYS A 168 15.14 -11.17 14.66
CA LYS A 168 16.34 -12.02 14.87
C LYS A 168 16.83 -11.99 16.31
N MET A 169 16.73 -10.84 17.00
CA MET A 169 17.06 -10.73 18.42
C MET A 169 16.13 -11.56 19.32
N LEU A 170 14.87 -11.78 18.92
CA LEU A 170 13.99 -12.74 19.62
C LEU A 170 14.52 -14.17 19.46
N ILE A 171 14.92 -14.54 18.25
CA ILE A 171 15.41 -15.88 17.93
C ILE A 171 16.72 -16.16 18.69
N SER A 172 17.62 -15.18 18.78
CA SER A 172 18.94 -15.28 19.43
C SER A 172 18.92 -15.07 20.96
N ASP A 173 17.75 -14.95 21.58
CA ASP A 173 17.59 -14.63 23.00
C ASP A 173 18.25 -13.30 23.42
N GLU A 174 18.43 -12.35 22.51
CA GLU A 174 18.92 -11.00 22.80
C GLU A 174 17.78 -10.07 23.30
N ALA A 175 16.54 -10.33 22.87
CA ALA A 175 15.34 -9.67 23.36
C ALA A 175 14.25 -10.69 23.71
N ASP A 176 13.31 -10.29 24.58
CA ASP A 176 12.17 -11.14 24.94
C ASP A 176 10.93 -10.81 24.09
N TYR A 177 10.78 -9.54 23.72
CA TYR A 177 9.68 -9.03 22.91
C TYR A 177 10.16 -7.96 21.92
N THR A 178 9.41 -7.75 20.83
CA THR A 178 9.52 -6.58 19.95
C THR A 178 8.14 -6.06 19.60
N LEU A 179 8.09 -4.81 19.15
CA LEU A 179 6.94 -4.26 18.45
C LEU A 179 7.15 -4.42 16.95
N VAL A 180 6.11 -4.81 16.22
CA VAL A 180 6.17 -5.04 14.76
C VAL A 180 4.84 -4.68 14.11
N ASP A 181 4.88 -4.13 12.89
CA ASP A 181 3.67 -3.82 12.14
C ASP A 181 3.01 -5.08 11.54
N ASP A 182 1.69 -5.17 11.55
CA ASP A 182 0.93 -6.31 11.01
C ASP A 182 1.28 -6.62 9.56
N LEU A 183 1.49 -5.59 8.72
CA LEU A 183 1.85 -5.82 7.32
C LEU A 183 3.19 -6.57 7.20
N LEU A 184 4.15 -6.29 8.10
CA LEU A 184 5.41 -7.01 8.16
C LEU A 184 5.23 -8.44 8.68
N ILE A 185 4.34 -8.65 9.66
CA ILE A 185 3.96 -10.00 10.12
C ILE A 185 3.43 -10.82 8.94
N GLN A 186 2.54 -10.26 8.13
CA GLN A 186 2.00 -10.96 6.96
C GLN A 186 3.10 -11.35 5.96
N TYR A 187 4.10 -10.49 5.76
CA TYR A 187 5.26 -10.82 4.94
C TYR A 187 6.12 -11.92 5.55
N ALA A 188 6.37 -11.88 6.86
CA ALA A 188 7.13 -12.91 7.57
C ALA A 188 6.44 -14.28 7.43
N LEU A 189 5.13 -14.32 7.67
CA LEU A 189 4.33 -15.54 7.55
C LEU A 189 4.26 -16.05 6.11
N LYS A 190 4.21 -15.15 5.12
CA LYS A 190 4.19 -15.51 3.70
C LYS A 190 5.53 -16.04 3.20
N GLU A 191 6.63 -15.39 3.56
CA GLU A 191 7.98 -15.73 3.06
C GLU A 191 8.68 -16.80 3.91
N HIS A 192 8.35 -16.90 5.19
CA HIS A 192 9.09 -17.69 6.18
C HIS A 192 8.18 -18.38 7.21
N ALA A 193 7.06 -18.96 6.76
CA ALA A 193 6.06 -19.62 7.60
C ALA A 193 6.66 -20.59 8.63
N GLU A 194 7.53 -21.52 8.19
CA GLU A 194 8.13 -22.55 9.05
C GLU A 194 8.98 -21.92 10.18
N LYS A 195 9.79 -20.92 9.87
CA LYS A 195 10.63 -20.22 10.87
C LYS A 195 9.78 -19.42 11.84
N CYS A 196 8.72 -18.77 11.35
CA CYS A 196 7.79 -18.05 12.22
C CYS A 196 7.08 -19.03 13.17
N GLU A 197 6.60 -20.17 12.66
CA GLU A 197 5.94 -21.19 13.47
C GLU A 197 6.87 -21.79 14.53
N GLU A 198 8.14 -22.02 14.18
CA GLU A 198 9.15 -22.61 15.06
C GLU A 198 9.63 -21.63 16.16
N PHE A 199 9.87 -20.36 15.81
CA PHE A 199 10.63 -19.45 16.67
C PHE A 199 9.86 -18.26 17.23
N LEU A 200 8.70 -17.91 16.67
CA LEU A 200 8.02 -16.67 16.97
C LEU A 200 6.56 -16.91 17.36
N ASP A 201 6.03 -16.03 18.21
CA ASP A 201 4.60 -15.86 18.40
C ASP A 201 4.23 -14.38 18.19
N PHE A 202 3.08 -14.14 17.57
CA PHE A 202 2.57 -12.80 17.26
C PHE A 202 1.24 -12.55 17.97
N GLY A 203 1.17 -11.45 18.71
CA GLY A 203 -0.03 -11.00 19.40
C GLY A 203 -1.15 -10.68 18.41
N GLN A 204 -2.36 -11.15 18.70
CA GLN A 204 -3.50 -10.98 17.80
C GLN A 204 -4.13 -9.60 17.91
N GLN A 205 -4.01 -8.94 19.06
CA GLN A 205 -4.55 -7.60 19.29
C GLN A 205 -3.48 -6.54 18.98
N SER A 206 -3.85 -5.51 18.23
CA SER A 206 -2.97 -4.37 18.02
C SER A 206 -2.90 -3.52 19.30
N LEU A 207 -1.69 -3.10 19.64
CA LEU A 207 -1.40 -2.19 20.74
C LEU A 207 -1.63 -0.74 20.35
N GLN A 208 -1.45 -0.45 19.07
CA GLN A 208 -1.64 0.87 18.49
C GLN A 208 -2.07 0.71 17.03
N THR A 209 -3.03 1.52 16.61
CA THR A 209 -3.55 1.54 15.25
C THR A 209 -3.55 2.98 14.77
N ASN A 210 -2.80 3.26 13.71
CA ASN A 210 -2.64 4.60 13.15
C ASN A 210 -2.99 4.62 11.66
N PRO A 211 -4.05 5.34 11.26
CA PRO A 211 -4.39 5.51 9.86
C PRO A 211 -3.30 6.28 9.09
N ILE A 212 -2.98 5.80 7.89
CA ILE A 212 -1.96 6.40 7.01
C ILE A 212 -2.64 7.13 5.85
N HIS A 213 -2.25 8.37 5.66
CA HIS A 213 -2.82 9.27 4.66
C HIS A 213 -1.75 9.79 3.70
N LEU A 214 -2.19 10.08 2.47
CA LEU A 214 -1.50 11.01 1.59
C LEU A 214 -1.85 12.41 2.09
N ALA A 215 -0.86 13.28 2.23
CA ALA A 215 -1.11 14.68 2.53
C ALA A 215 -0.41 15.57 1.51
N VAL A 216 -1.08 16.65 1.10
CA VAL A 216 -0.50 17.69 0.25
C VAL A 216 -0.70 19.05 0.89
N ARG A 217 0.14 20.03 0.58
CA ARG A 217 -0.02 21.38 1.14
C ARG A 217 -1.35 21.99 0.69
N LYS A 218 -2.08 22.63 1.61
CA LYS A 218 -3.38 23.28 1.29
C LYS A 218 -3.27 24.36 0.22
N ASN A 219 -2.13 25.07 0.18
CA ASN A 219 -1.85 26.13 -0.79
C ASN A 219 -1.36 25.59 -2.14
N LEU A 220 -1.21 24.27 -2.32
CA LEU A 220 -0.84 23.67 -3.60
C LEU A 220 -1.99 23.85 -4.61
N PRO A 221 -1.73 24.44 -5.80
CA PRO A 221 -2.76 24.58 -6.82
C PRO A 221 -3.36 23.22 -7.22
N GLY A 222 -4.68 23.11 -7.10
CA GLY A 222 -5.40 21.86 -7.41
C GLY A 222 -5.34 20.79 -6.32
N ALA A 223 -4.89 21.10 -5.09
CA ALA A 223 -4.82 20.15 -3.97
C ALA A 223 -6.12 19.36 -3.74
N GLU A 224 -7.27 20.05 -3.71
CA GLU A 224 -8.57 19.40 -3.48
C GLU A 224 -8.94 18.41 -4.58
N ASP A 225 -8.70 18.77 -5.85
CA ASP A 225 -8.95 17.89 -6.99
C ASP A 225 -8.00 16.69 -6.99
N MET A 226 -6.72 16.92 -6.64
CA MET A 226 -5.72 15.85 -6.50
C MET A 226 -6.11 14.83 -5.43
N ILE A 227 -6.46 15.30 -4.23
CA ILE A 227 -6.90 14.43 -3.14
C ILE A 227 -8.17 13.66 -3.53
N LYS A 228 -9.14 14.32 -4.16
CA LYS A 228 -10.37 13.67 -4.62
C LYS A 228 -10.09 12.57 -5.66
N LYS A 229 -9.25 12.84 -6.66
CA LYS A 229 -8.86 11.86 -7.70
C LYS A 229 -8.05 10.71 -7.11
N PHE A 230 -7.16 11.01 -6.18
CA PHE A 230 -6.41 10.00 -5.44
C PHE A 230 -7.34 9.06 -4.68
N ASP A 231 -8.26 9.59 -3.86
CA ASP A 231 -9.23 8.78 -3.10
C ASP A 231 -10.10 7.90 -4.02
N GLN A 232 -10.55 8.46 -5.15
CA GLN A 232 -11.30 7.71 -6.15
C GLN A 232 -10.47 6.58 -6.75
N THR A 233 -9.21 6.85 -7.09
CA THR A 233 -8.30 5.88 -7.69
C THR A 233 -7.93 4.77 -6.72
N ILE A 234 -7.69 5.07 -5.44
CA ILE A 234 -7.46 4.04 -4.42
C ILE A 234 -8.64 3.07 -4.35
N ARG A 235 -9.89 3.57 -4.39
CA ARG A 235 -11.06 2.69 -4.40
C ARG A 235 -11.15 1.81 -5.65
N LEU A 236 -10.84 2.36 -6.82
CA LEU A 236 -10.77 1.56 -8.06
C LEU A 236 -9.66 0.50 -7.97
N MET A 237 -8.51 0.86 -7.40
CA MET A 237 -7.40 -0.08 -7.23
C MET A 237 -7.72 -1.21 -6.24
N GLN A 238 -8.51 -0.90 -5.21
CA GLN A 238 -9.02 -1.90 -4.26
C GLN A 238 -10.03 -2.83 -4.93
N ALA A 239 -10.86 -2.34 -5.84
CA ALA A 239 -11.85 -3.16 -6.53
C ALA A 239 -11.26 -4.01 -7.68
N ASP A 240 -10.22 -3.51 -8.37
CA ASP A 240 -9.56 -4.18 -9.50
C ASP A 240 -8.39 -5.11 -9.11
N GLY A 241 -8.04 -5.14 -7.82
CA GLY A 241 -6.97 -5.96 -7.24
C GLY A 241 -5.54 -5.42 -7.46
N THR A 242 -5.36 -4.31 -8.18
CA THR A 242 -4.05 -3.64 -8.32
C THR A 242 -3.47 -3.21 -6.98
N TYR A 243 -4.33 -2.81 -6.03
CA TYR A 243 -3.95 -2.48 -4.66
C TYR A 243 -3.24 -3.65 -3.98
N ASN A 244 -3.81 -4.85 -4.05
CA ASN A 244 -3.25 -6.06 -3.45
C ASN A 244 -1.89 -6.41 -4.07
N ARG A 245 -1.74 -6.23 -5.38
CA ARG A 245 -0.47 -6.46 -6.08
C ARG A 245 0.63 -5.54 -5.57
N VAL A 246 0.31 -4.26 -5.32
CA VAL A 246 1.25 -3.33 -4.68
C VAL A 246 1.58 -3.77 -3.25
N LEU A 247 0.59 -4.21 -2.48
CA LEU A 247 0.82 -4.76 -1.14
C LEU A 247 1.53 -6.11 -1.15
N ARG A 248 1.66 -6.78 -2.31
CA ARG A 248 2.17 -8.15 -2.44
C ARG A 248 1.42 -9.19 -1.59
N LEU A 249 0.15 -8.94 -1.32
CA LEU A 249 -0.74 -9.83 -0.60
C LEU A 249 -1.67 -10.54 -1.58
N ASN A 250 -2.02 -11.79 -1.29
CA ASN A 250 -2.89 -12.56 -2.19
C ASN A 250 -4.36 -12.12 -2.09
N SER A 251 -4.76 -11.63 -0.91
CA SER A 251 -6.11 -11.21 -0.60
C SER A 251 -6.09 -10.06 0.41
N ILE A 252 -7.07 -9.17 0.31
CA ILE A 252 -7.38 -8.15 1.31
C ILE A 252 -8.86 -8.24 1.69
N ALA A 253 -9.22 -7.83 2.90
CA ALA A 253 -10.61 -7.68 3.33
C ALA A 253 -10.96 -6.19 3.39
N ILE A 254 -11.99 -5.76 2.65
CA ILE A 254 -12.44 -4.36 2.60
C ILE A 254 -13.89 -4.26 2.10
N ASP A 255 -14.67 -3.33 2.66
CA ASP A 255 -16.04 -3.00 2.21
C ASP A 255 -15.98 -2.15 0.93
N ILE A 256 -16.11 -2.80 -0.22
CA ILE A 256 -16.02 -2.16 -1.55
C ILE A 256 -17.33 -1.49 -1.94
N ASP A 257 -18.47 -2.10 -1.60
CA ASP A 257 -19.80 -1.62 -2.01
C ASP A 257 -20.43 -0.64 -1.01
N GLY A 258 -19.83 -0.47 0.17
CA GLY A 258 -20.23 0.49 1.19
C GLY A 258 -21.46 0.04 1.98
N ASP A 259 -21.79 -1.25 1.99
CA ASP A 259 -22.93 -1.80 2.71
C ASP A 259 -22.63 -2.16 4.18
N GLY A 260 -21.38 -1.94 4.63
CA GLY A 260 -20.90 -2.21 5.97
C GLY A 260 -20.40 -3.65 6.17
N GLN A 261 -20.32 -4.47 5.12
CA GLN A 261 -19.70 -5.80 5.16
C GLN A 261 -18.46 -5.84 4.27
N LYS A 262 -17.37 -6.43 4.76
CA LYS A 262 -16.12 -6.54 4.01
C LYS A 262 -16.16 -7.68 2.98
N GLU A 263 -15.68 -7.40 1.77
CA GLU A 263 -15.39 -8.39 0.72
C GLU A 263 -13.96 -8.87 0.84
N LEU A 264 -13.72 -10.13 0.48
CA LEU A 264 -12.36 -10.59 0.21
C LEU A 264 -12.00 -10.26 -1.24
N VAL A 265 -11.23 -9.21 -1.44
CA VAL A 265 -10.68 -8.83 -2.75
C VAL A 265 -9.41 -9.64 -3.00
N LEU A 266 -9.29 -10.24 -4.17
CA LEU A 266 -8.17 -11.11 -4.54
C LEU A 266 -7.23 -10.42 -5.52
N ALA A 267 -5.92 -10.61 -5.34
CA ALA A 267 -4.89 -9.88 -6.07
C ALA A 267 -4.74 -10.30 -7.53
N ASP A 268 -4.99 -11.58 -7.78
CA ASP A 268 -4.79 -12.19 -9.07
C ASP A 268 -5.66 -13.44 -9.26
N VAL A 269 -5.74 -13.83 -10.52
CA VAL A 269 -6.53 -14.93 -11.06
C VAL A 269 -5.81 -16.29 -10.98
N ASN A 270 -4.83 -16.48 -10.09
CA ASN A 270 -4.21 -17.79 -9.84
C ASN A 270 -4.56 -18.27 -8.44
N LEU A 271 -5.86 -18.39 -8.21
CA LEU A 271 -6.40 -18.82 -6.94
C LEU A 271 -6.33 -20.35 -6.89
N GLY A 272 -5.80 -20.88 -5.79
CA GLY A 272 -5.83 -22.32 -5.54
C GLY A 272 -7.26 -22.85 -5.66
N ILE A 273 -7.40 -24.16 -5.87
CA ILE A 273 -8.72 -24.81 -6.01
C ILE A 273 -9.57 -24.59 -4.74
N GLU A 274 -8.91 -24.45 -3.59
CA GLU A 274 -9.55 -24.18 -2.30
C GLU A 274 -9.81 -22.69 -2.07
N ALA A 275 -10.94 -22.39 -1.43
CA ALA A 275 -11.30 -21.04 -1.05
C ALA A 275 -10.24 -20.43 -0.12
N PRO A 276 -9.82 -19.18 -0.35
CA PRO A 276 -8.97 -18.46 0.60
C PRO A 276 -9.63 -18.45 1.99
N THR A 277 -8.85 -18.73 3.03
CA THR A 277 -9.34 -18.84 4.42
C THR A 277 -9.29 -17.53 5.21
N GLY A 278 -8.72 -16.48 4.62
CA GLY A 278 -8.59 -15.13 5.21
C GLY A 278 -7.94 -14.14 4.24
N GLY A 279 -7.84 -12.88 4.67
CA GLY A 279 -7.12 -11.82 3.96
C GLY A 279 -6.74 -10.70 4.90
N TYR A 280 -5.78 -9.89 4.48
CA TYR A 280 -5.33 -8.75 5.27
C TYR A 280 -6.43 -7.70 5.35
N ASP A 281 -6.90 -7.40 6.56
CA ASP A 281 -7.86 -6.34 6.79
C ASP A 281 -7.19 -4.98 6.57
N VAL A 282 -7.65 -4.22 5.59
CA VAL A 282 -7.03 -2.92 5.27
C VAL A 282 -7.28 -1.90 6.39
N PHE A 283 -8.42 -2.03 7.09
CA PHE A 283 -8.82 -1.17 8.20
C PHE A 283 -9.47 -2.04 9.27
N ALA A 284 -8.75 -2.36 10.34
CA ALA A 284 -9.25 -3.29 11.33
C ALA A 284 -10.53 -2.77 12.01
N ASP A 285 -11.56 -3.63 12.09
CA ASP A 285 -12.58 -3.46 13.12
C ASP A 285 -11.97 -3.95 14.44
N ASN A 286 -12.22 -3.28 15.57
CA ASN A 286 -11.60 -3.53 16.89
C ASN A 286 -11.89 -4.92 17.53
N THR A 287 -12.03 -5.99 16.75
CA THR A 287 -12.40 -7.33 17.19
C THR A 287 -11.58 -8.40 16.48
N ASP A 288 -11.15 -9.40 17.26
CA ASP A 288 -10.35 -10.59 16.93
C ASP A 288 -10.29 -11.04 15.47
N ALA A 289 -9.07 -11.46 15.06
CA ALA A 289 -8.65 -12.00 13.75
C ALA A 289 -9.77 -12.48 12.80
N PRO A 290 -9.71 -12.13 11.50
CA PRO A 290 -10.82 -12.34 10.58
C PRO A 290 -10.97 -13.82 10.24
N LYS A 291 -11.80 -14.54 10.99
CA LYS A 291 -12.48 -15.71 10.43
C LYS A 291 -13.49 -15.19 9.42
N LEU A 292 -13.26 -15.52 8.16
CA LEU A 292 -14.18 -15.23 7.07
C LEU A 292 -15.62 -15.66 7.45
N PRO A 293 -16.63 -14.78 7.30
CA PRO A 293 -18.00 -15.13 7.62
C PRO A 293 -18.48 -16.29 6.74
N ALA A 294 -19.41 -17.09 7.25
CA ALA A 294 -19.94 -18.29 6.58
C ALA A 294 -20.52 -18.04 5.17
N LYS A 295 -20.73 -16.78 4.78
CA LYS A 295 -21.13 -16.33 3.43
C LYS A 295 -20.17 -15.24 2.95
N THR A 296 -18.93 -15.61 2.70
CA THR A 296 -17.91 -14.67 2.19
C THR A 296 -18.21 -14.26 0.75
N ARG A 297 -18.22 -12.95 0.50
CA ARG A 297 -18.25 -12.37 -0.85
C ARG A 297 -16.82 -12.21 -1.36
N TYR A 298 -16.59 -12.53 -2.63
CA TYR A 298 -15.30 -12.39 -3.29
C TYR A 298 -15.37 -11.31 -4.35
N SER A 299 -14.40 -10.40 -4.40
CA SER A 299 -14.29 -9.42 -5.48
C SER A 299 -13.09 -9.74 -6.38
N ILE A 300 -13.32 -9.84 -7.69
CA ILE A 300 -12.27 -10.03 -8.69
C ILE A 300 -12.55 -9.11 -9.88
N ARG A 301 -11.61 -8.21 -10.21
CA ARG A 301 -11.72 -7.25 -11.32
C ARG A 301 -13.07 -6.51 -11.32
N ASP A 302 -13.41 -5.87 -10.21
CA ASP A 302 -14.65 -5.09 -10.00
C ASP A 302 -15.97 -5.89 -10.03
N THR A 303 -15.91 -7.22 -10.01
CA THR A 303 -17.11 -8.09 -9.96
C THR A 303 -17.20 -8.80 -8.62
N ILE A 304 -18.34 -8.64 -7.94
CA ILE A 304 -18.63 -9.29 -6.64
C ILE A 304 -19.36 -10.62 -6.85
N TYR A 305 -18.84 -11.67 -6.24
CA TYR A 305 -19.35 -13.03 -6.26
C TYR A 305 -19.84 -13.44 -4.86
N ASN A 306 -21.08 -13.92 -4.78
CA ASN A 306 -21.72 -14.34 -3.52
C ASN A 306 -21.37 -15.79 -3.15
N GLY A 307 -20.08 -16.05 -2.95
CA GLY A 307 -19.55 -17.39 -2.66
C GLY A 307 -18.45 -17.81 -3.64
N TRP A 308 -17.60 -18.75 -3.20
CA TRP A 308 -16.46 -19.22 -3.99
C TRP A 308 -16.87 -20.02 -5.23
N ASP A 309 -18.00 -20.71 -5.13
CA ASP A 309 -18.65 -21.45 -6.20
C ASP A 309 -19.18 -20.56 -7.33
N ALA A 310 -19.40 -19.26 -7.06
CA ALA A 310 -19.84 -18.29 -8.06
C ALA A 310 -18.67 -17.69 -8.87
N VAL A 311 -17.42 -17.89 -8.46
CA VAL A 311 -16.22 -17.37 -9.16
C VAL A 311 -15.93 -18.24 -10.40
N PRO A 312 -15.94 -17.68 -11.63
CA PRO A 312 -15.68 -18.44 -12.85
C PRO A 312 -14.27 -19.04 -12.89
N ASP A 313 -14.15 -20.24 -13.47
CA ASP A 313 -12.88 -20.97 -13.58
C ASP A 313 -11.81 -20.21 -14.41
N ASP A 314 -12.22 -19.31 -15.31
CA ASP A 314 -11.31 -18.47 -16.11
C ASP A 314 -10.58 -17.40 -15.28
N TYR A 315 -11.08 -17.06 -14.08
CA TYR A 315 -10.36 -16.28 -13.08
C TYR A 315 -9.39 -17.15 -12.26
N ARG A 316 -9.11 -18.38 -12.69
CA ARG A 316 -8.09 -19.29 -12.15
C ARG A 316 -6.91 -19.47 -13.12
N GLY A 317 -6.71 -18.53 -14.06
CA GLY A 317 -5.53 -18.43 -14.92
C GLY A 317 -5.12 -16.98 -15.27
N MET A 318 -3.82 -16.80 -15.53
CA MET A 318 -3.04 -15.56 -15.70
C MET A 318 -3.58 -14.57 -16.76
N ASP A 319 -3.68 -13.27 -16.43
CA ASP A 319 -3.34 -12.22 -17.41
C ASP A 319 -3.17 -10.78 -16.89
N ASP A 320 -2.27 -10.10 -17.62
CA ASP A 320 -1.86 -8.69 -17.73
C ASP A 320 -1.12 -7.99 -16.57
N VAL A 321 0.19 -8.23 -16.66
CA VAL A 321 1.36 -7.66 -15.99
C VAL A 321 1.34 -6.12 -15.98
N ILE A 322 1.15 -5.54 -14.79
CA ILE A 322 1.93 -4.33 -14.44
C ILE A 322 3.39 -4.78 -14.47
N PRO A 323 4.28 -4.13 -15.24
CA PRO A 323 5.70 -4.48 -15.23
C PRO A 323 6.16 -4.51 -13.79
N ASP A 324 6.56 -5.69 -13.35
CA ASP A 324 7.26 -5.84 -12.11
C ASP A 324 8.58 -5.07 -12.25
N THR A 325 8.68 -3.87 -11.68
CA THR A 325 9.91 -3.07 -11.71
C THR A 325 10.97 -3.60 -10.72
N ARG A 326 10.87 -4.86 -10.29
CA ARG A 326 11.81 -5.51 -9.37
C ARG A 326 12.81 -6.37 -10.15
N GLU A 327 14.07 -6.35 -9.71
CA GLU A 327 14.94 -7.51 -9.90
C GLU A 327 14.28 -8.73 -9.21
N GLU A 328 14.27 -9.89 -9.86
CA GLU A 328 13.97 -11.16 -9.19
C GLU A 328 14.83 -11.27 -7.91
N GLY A 329 14.22 -11.47 -6.73
CA GLY A 329 14.97 -11.69 -5.48
C GLY A 329 14.71 -10.74 -4.31
N PHE A 330 13.71 -9.86 -4.37
CA PHE A 330 13.39 -8.98 -3.25
C PHE A 330 12.67 -9.69 -2.10
N SER A 331 13.43 -10.15 -1.09
CA SER A 331 12.92 -10.57 0.22
C SER A 331 13.00 -9.39 1.19
N ILE A 332 11.91 -9.11 1.90
CA ILE A 332 11.90 -8.08 2.96
C ILE A 332 12.87 -8.46 4.10
N PHE A 333 13.11 -9.75 4.27
CA PHE A 333 13.98 -10.28 5.32
C PHE A 333 15.42 -10.51 4.87
N GLY A 334 15.68 -10.67 3.57
CA GLY A 334 17.01 -10.76 2.94
C GLY A 334 17.91 -11.90 3.46
N GLY A 335 18.48 -12.72 2.57
CA GLY A 335 19.42 -13.79 2.97
C GLY A 335 18.82 -14.80 3.97
N ASP A 336 19.64 -15.35 4.88
CA ASP A 336 19.17 -16.23 5.97
C ASP A 336 18.41 -15.40 7.02
N PHE A 337 17.10 -15.25 6.83
CA PHE A 337 16.15 -14.83 7.87
C PHE A 337 16.17 -15.80 9.05
#